data_AF-A0A9W6MH16-F1
#
_entry.id   AF-A0A9W6MH16-F1
#
_cell.length_a   1.000
_cell.length_b   1.000
_cell.length_c   1.000
_cell.angle_alpha   90.00
_cell.angle_beta   90.00
_cell.angle_gamma   90.00
#
_symmetry.space_group_name_H-M   'P 1'
#
loop_
_entity.id
_entity.type
_entity.pdbx_description
1 polymer ?
#
loop_
_entity_poly.entity_id
_entity_poly.type
_entity_poly.pdbx_seq_one_letter_code
_entity_poly.pdbx_strand_id
1 'polypeptide(L)'
;MDEKPRKTFWSSIRTTPVEARVVAAAMWLIGIVLTVFGVLGDLNGSWSDLPFSTNLLSALTGFLFAVPVVLLVFRWAEEYLKEQREALIAREESLQAQLAADRARMEEFLQLAGHRDEEARVAARREAETVVALAPARDAVTRMWPLVDAIFADTERSVLLEARLAEAGLLPTGSRPRPSTRCAPCWSCGPRSSRRRTSSL
;
A
#
# COMPACT_ATOMS: atom_id res chain seq x y z
N MET A 1 -9.95 6.95 -16.52
CA MET A 1 -9.34 8.28 -16.61
C MET A 1 -10.36 9.17 -17.30
N ASP A 2 -11.10 9.96 -16.53
CA ASP A 2 -12.00 10.96 -17.11
C ASP A 2 -11.17 12.09 -17.70
N GLU A 3 -11.12 12.14 -19.03
CA GLU A 3 -10.47 13.23 -19.74
C GLU A 3 -11.32 14.50 -19.51
N LYS A 4 -10.83 15.38 -18.65
CA LYS A 4 -11.50 16.65 -18.34
C LYS A 4 -11.72 17.39 -19.68
N PRO A 5 -12.95 17.85 -19.99
CA PRO A 5 -13.22 18.52 -21.25
C PRO A 5 -12.32 19.74 -21.39
N ARG A 6 -11.46 19.74 -22.41
CA ARG A 6 -10.59 20.87 -22.73
C ARG A 6 -11.48 22.09 -22.95
N LYS A 7 -11.35 23.11 -22.09
CA LYS A 7 -12.00 24.39 -22.32
C LYS A 7 -11.46 24.94 -23.64
N THR A 8 -12.32 25.01 -24.64
CA THR A 8 -11.98 25.57 -25.94
C THR A 8 -11.73 27.06 -25.80
N PHE A 9 -10.79 27.62 -26.56
CA PHE A 9 -10.50 29.06 -26.61
C PHE A 9 -11.75 29.96 -26.67
N TRP A 10 -12.79 29.51 -27.39
CA TRP A 10 -14.08 30.18 -27.49
C TRP A 10 -14.84 30.35 -26.17
N SER A 11 -14.68 29.45 -25.20
CA SER A 11 -15.28 29.61 -23.88
C SER A 11 -14.59 30.70 -23.07
N SER A 12 -13.27 30.81 -23.17
CA SER A 12 -12.49 31.87 -22.48
C SER A 12 -12.80 33.26 -23.02
N ILE A 13 -13.10 33.38 -24.32
CA ILE A 13 -13.59 34.65 -24.89
C ILE A 13 -14.92 35.05 -24.25
N ARG A 14 -15.78 34.09 -23.88
CA ARG A 14 -17.10 34.32 -23.27
C ARG A 14 -17.07 34.58 -21.77
N THR A 15 -15.97 34.27 -21.08
CA THR A 15 -15.78 34.58 -19.66
C THR A 15 -15.07 35.91 -19.41
N THR A 16 -14.49 36.53 -20.44
CA THR A 16 -13.81 37.83 -20.33
C THR A 16 -14.74 38.93 -19.79
N PRO A 17 -14.29 39.80 -18.86
CA PRO A 17 -15.11 40.89 -18.34
C PRO A 17 -15.60 41.81 -19.46
N VAL A 18 -16.83 42.32 -19.31
CA VAL A 18 -17.50 43.15 -20.32
C VAL A 18 -16.67 44.39 -20.65
N GLU A 19 -16.04 45.00 -19.66
CA GLU A 19 -15.17 46.17 -19.82
C GLU A 19 -14.02 45.92 -20.81
N ALA A 20 -13.31 44.79 -20.67
CA ALA A 20 -12.21 44.44 -21.56
C ALA A 20 -12.69 44.21 -23.00
N ARG A 21 -13.89 43.66 -23.18
CA ARG A 21 -14.49 43.51 -24.52
C ARG A 21 -14.88 44.85 -25.13
N VAL A 22 -15.42 45.76 -24.32
CA VAL A 22 -15.78 47.11 -24.79
C VAL A 22 -14.54 47.88 -25.21
N VAL A 23 -13.46 47.83 -24.42
CA VAL A 23 -12.18 48.47 -24.77
C VAL A 23 -11.60 47.84 -26.04
N ALA A 24 -11.55 46.51 -26.13
CA ALA A 24 -11.08 45.81 -27.32
C ALA A 24 -11.89 46.18 -28.59
N ALA A 25 -13.22 46.22 -28.47
CA ALA A 25 -14.11 46.60 -29.56
C ALA A 25 -13.91 48.07 -29.96
N ALA A 26 -13.76 48.97 -28.99
CA ALA A 26 -13.46 50.38 -29.26
C ALA A 26 -12.11 50.54 -29.99
N MET A 27 -11.07 49.83 -29.54
CA MET A 27 -9.75 49.86 -30.21
C MET A 27 -9.82 49.35 -31.65
N TRP A 28 -10.58 48.28 -31.91
CA TRP A 28 -10.79 47.77 -33.26
C TRP A 28 -11.56 48.76 -34.14
N LEU A 29 -12.65 49.36 -33.63
CA LEU A 29 -13.40 50.37 -34.37
C LEU A 29 -12.52 51.57 -34.72
N ILE A 30 -11.74 52.08 -33.77
CA ILE A 30 -10.79 53.16 -34.02
C ILE A 30 -9.74 52.74 -35.06
N GLY A 31 -9.17 51.53 -34.95
CA GLY A 31 -8.21 50.99 -35.92
C GLY A 31 -8.79 50.87 -37.33
N ILE A 32 -10.04 50.43 -37.48
CA ILE A 32 -10.74 50.36 -38.77
C ILE A 32 -10.91 51.76 -39.35
N VAL A 33 -11.36 52.73 -38.54
CA VAL A 33 -11.52 54.11 -38.98
C VAL A 33 -10.19 54.71 -39.45
N LEU A 34 -9.11 54.53 -38.67
CA LEU A 34 -7.76 54.98 -39.09
C LEU A 34 -7.31 54.30 -40.39
N THR A 35 -7.60 53.00 -40.56
CA THR A 35 -7.25 52.27 -41.78
C THR A 35 -7.97 52.86 -42.99
N VAL A 36 -9.27 53.16 -42.87
CA VAL A 36 -10.05 53.80 -43.94
C VAL A 36 -9.49 55.20 -44.26
N PHE A 37 -9.15 56.00 -43.25
CA PHE A 37 -8.51 57.30 -43.47
C PHE A 37 -7.14 57.17 -44.15
N GLY A 38 -6.34 56.17 -43.77
CA GLY A 38 -5.06 55.86 -44.40
C GLY A 38 -5.24 55.58 -45.90
N VAL A 39 -6.17 54.68 -46.25
CA VAL A 39 -6.48 54.32 -47.63
C VAL A 39 -7.01 55.53 -48.43
N LEU A 40 -7.94 56.30 -47.87
CA LEU A 40 -8.46 57.49 -48.56
C LEU A 40 -7.39 58.56 -48.77
N GLY A 41 -6.48 58.76 -47.81
CA GLY A 41 -5.38 59.70 -47.96
C GLY A 41 -4.36 59.23 -49.01
N ASP A 42 -4.17 57.92 -49.16
CA ASP A 42 -3.28 57.33 -50.18
C ASP A 42 -3.84 57.54 -51.59
N LEU A 43 -5.16 57.29 -51.76
CA LEU A 43 -5.86 57.55 -53.02
C LEU A 43 -5.83 59.02 -53.43
N ASN A 44 -5.86 59.95 -52.46
CA ASN A 44 -5.81 61.38 -52.70
C ASN A 44 -4.37 61.93 -52.82
N GLY A 45 -3.34 61.08 -52.70
CA GLY A 45 -1.93 61.49 -52.69
C GLY A 45 -1.54 62.39 -51.52
N SER A 46 -2.38 62.52 -50.48
CA SER A 46 -2.17 63.46 -49.37
C SER A 46 -1.00 63.09 -48.46
N TRP A 47 -0.50 61.85 -48.55
CA TRP A 47 0.63 61.36 -47.75
C TRP A 47 2.00 61.63 -48.37
N SER A 48 2.07 62.09 -49.63
CA SER A 48 3.35 62.26 -50.36
C SER A 48 4.34 63.16 -49.63
N ASP A 49 3.83 64.17 -48.93
CA ASP A 49 4.63 65.21 -48.29
C ASP A 49 4.84 64.96 -46.79
N LEU A 50 4.27 63.87 -46.24
CA LEU A 50 4.19 63.60 -44.80
C LEU A 50 4.65 62.17 -44.43
N PRO A 51 5.90 61.78 -44.72
CA PRO A 51 6.39 60.43 -44.48
C PRO A 51 6.41 60.03 -42.99
N PHE A 52 6.71 60.98 -42.10
CA PHE A 52 6.72 60.73 -40.65
C PHE A 52 5.32 60.39 -40.12
N SER A 53 4.31 61.20 -40.47
CA SER A 53 2.93 61.00 -40.03
C SER A 53 2.36 59.67 -40.51
N THR A 54 2.68 59.29 -41.75
CA THR A 54 2.26 58.01 -42.35
C THR A 54 2.82 56.82 -41.58
N ASN A 55 4.10 56.86 -41.22
CA ASN A 55 4.73 55.82 -40.40
C ASN A 55 4.13 55.75 -39.00
N LEU A 56 3.91 56.90 -38.36
CA LEU A 56 3.30 56.97 -37.03
C LEU A 56 1.87 56.40 -37.03
N LEU A 57 1.04 56.78 -38.01
CA LEU A 57 -0.33 56.28 -38.14
C LEU A 57 -0.37 54.80 -38.45
N SER A 58 0.55 54.31 -39.29
CA SER A 58 0.67 52.87 -39.57
C SER A 58 1.02 52.07 -38.31
N ALA A 59 1.99 52.57 -37.53
CA ALA A 59 2.37 51.94 -36.26
C ALA A 59 1.23 51.98 -35.23
N LEU A 60 0.53 53.11 -35.11
CA LEU A 60 -0.62 53.27 -34.22
C LEU A 60 -1.76 52.33 -34.62
N THR A 61 -2.05 52.22 -35.90
CA THR A 61 -3.07 51.31 -36.43
C THR A 61 -2.70 49.86 -36.13
N GLY A 62 -1.45 49.47 -36.37
CA GLY A 62 -0.95 48.14 -36.00
C GLY A 62 -1.08 47.85 -34.50
N PHE A 63 -0.73 48.83 -33.65
CA PHE A 63 -0.87 48.73 -32.20
C PHE A 63 -2.34 48.54 -31.77
N LEU A 64 -3.28 49.30 -32.36
CA LEU A 64 -4.71 49.22 -32.05
C LEU A 64 -5.32 47.85 -32.37
N PHE A 65 -4.80 47.14 -33.38
CA PHE A 65 -5.20 45.76 -33.67
C PHE A 65 -4.46 44.73 -32.80
N ALA A 66 -3.17 44.94 -32.53
CA ALA A 66 -2.33 44.00 -31.79
C ALA A 66 -2.69 43.93 -30.30
N VAL A 67 -2.92 45.06 -29.63
CA VAL A 67 -3.17 45.11 -28.18
C VAL A 67 -4.38 44.26 -27.75
N PRO A 68 -5.56 44.36 -28.39
CA PRO A 68 -6.70 43.51 -28.03
C PRO A 68 -6.40 42.01 -28.16
N VAL A 69 -5.66 41.60 -29.21
CA VAL A 69 -5.27 40.21 -29.42
C VAL A 69 -4.34 39.75 -28.30
N VAL A 70 -3.34 40.56 -27.97
CA VAL A 70 -2.39 40.27 -26.88
C VAL A 70 -3.11 40.14 -25.55
N LEU A 71 -4.00 41.08 -25.21
CA LEU A 71 -4.79 41.02 -23.98
C LEU A 71 -5.63 39.74 -23.89
N LEU A 72 -6.23 39.31 -25.00
CA LEU A 72 -7.00 38.07 -25.04
C LEU A 72 -6.12 36.83 -24.78
N VAL A 73 -4.94 36.78 -25.39
CA VAL A 73 -3.98 35.68 -25.22
C VAL A 73 -3.46 35.64 -23.78
N PHE A 74 -3.12 36.78 -23.19
CA PHE A 74 -2.68 36.84 -21.79
C PHE A 74 -3.75 36.32 -20.84
N ARG A 75 -5.02 36.70 -21.04
CA ARG A 75 -6.13 36.19 -20.22
C ARG A 75 -6.31 34.68 -20.35
N TRP A 76 -6.24 34.16 -21.57
CA TRP A 76 -6.31 32.72 -21.80
C TRP A 76 -5.12 31.99 -21.12
N ALA A 77 -3.92 32.56 -21.19
CA ALA A 77 -2.74 32.00 -20.54
C ALA A 77 -2.85 32.04 -19.00
N GLU A 78 -3.41 33.11 -18.42
CA GLU A 78 -3.68 33.22 -16.99
C GLU A 78 -4.65 32.14 -16.50
N GLU A 79 -5.77 31.96 -17.22
CA GLU A 79 -6.75 30.90 -16.91
C GLU A 79 -6.09 29.52 -16.99
N TYR A 80 -5.30 29.27 -18.04
CA TYR A 80 -4.58 28.01 -18.23
C TYR A 80 -3.57 27.76 -17.09
N LEU A 81 -2.78 28.77 -16.71
CA LEU A 81 -1.82 28.67 -15.61
C LEU A 81 -2.50 28.46 -14.26
N LYS A 82 -3.65 29.10 -14.04
CA LYS A 82 -4.45 28.91 -12.83
C LYS A 82 -4.95 27.46 -12.72
N GLU A 83 -5.49 26.90 -13.79
CA GLU A 83 -5.94 25.50 -13.80
C GLU A 83 -4.78 24.52 -13.56
N GLN A 84 -3.61 24.78 -14.15
CA GLN A 84 -2.42 23.96 -13.92
C GLN A 84 -1.98 24.02 -12.44
N ARG A 85 -2.01 25.19 -11.82
CA ARG A 85 -1.68 25.34 -10.38
C ARG A 85 -2.67 24.58 -9.50
N GLU A 86 -3.97 24.70 -9.75
CA GLU A 86 -4.99 23.97 -9.00
C GLU A 86 -4.82 22.45 -9.14
N ALA A 87 -4.49 21.96 -10.34
CA ALA A 87 -4.21 20.54 -10.57
C ALA A 87 -2.96 20.04 -9.83
N LEU A 88 -1.90 20.87 -9.77
CA LEU A 88 -0.70 20.55 -9.00
C LEU A 88 -0.99 20.49 -7.50
N ILE A 89 -1.71 21.47 -6.96
CA ILE A 89 -2.09 21.50 -5.54
C ILE A 89 -2.93 20.26 -5.19
N ALA A 90 -3.94 19.93 -5.99
CA ALA A 90 -4.76 18.74 -5.76
C ALA A 90 -3.93 17.44 -5.81
N ARG A 91 -2.91 17.38 -6.67
CA ARG A 91 -1.99 16.24 -6.74
C ARG A 91 -1.10 16.16 -5.50
N GLU A 92 -0.56 17.29 -5.04
CA GLU A 92 0.24 17.37 -3.81
C GLU A 92 -0.58 16.95 -2.60
N GLU A 93 -1.81 17.44 -2.47
CA GLU A 93 -2.75 17.04 -1.40
C GLU A 93 -3.01 15.53 -1.44
N SER A 94 -3.25 14.95 -2.62
CA SER A 94 -3.47 13.51 -2.76
C SER A 94 -2.24 12.68 -2.35
N LEU A 95 -1.05 13.16 -2.67
CA LEU A 95 0.21 12.48 -2.34
C LEU A 95 0.50 12.61 -0.84
N GLN A 96 0.24 13.77 -0.24
CA GLN A 96 0.34 13.96 1.21
C GLN A 96 -0.63 13.05 1.96
N ALA A 97 -1.87 12.91 1.49
CA ALA A 97 -2.84 12.00 2.07
C ALA A 97 -2.38 10.53 1.98
N GLN A 98 -1.77 10.12 0.86
CA GLN A 98 -1.19 8.79 0.70
C GLN A 98 -0.03 8.56 1.67
N LEU A 99 0.90 9.50 1.77
CA LEU A 99 2.03 9.41 2.72
C LEU A 99 1.56 9.35 4.18
N ALA A 100 0.52 10.11 4.53
CA ALA A 100 -0.07 10.07 5.86
C ALA A 100 -0.72 8.70 6.15
N ALA A 101 -1.44 8.12 5.18
CA ALA A 101 -2.03 6.80 5.30
C ALA A 101 -0.97 5.70 5.43
N ASP A 102 0.09 5.75 4.62
CA ASP A 102 1.19 4.78 4.68
C ASP A 102 1.98 4.90 5.98
N ARG A 103 2.17 6.11 6.50
CA ARG A 103 2.75 6.32 7.83
C ARG A 103 1.90 5.70 8.92
N ALA A 104 0.57 5.90 8.91
CA ALA A 104 -0.32 5.29 9.88
C ALA A 104 -0.26 3.75 9.85
N ARG A 105 -0.22 3.15 8.65
CA ARG A 105 -0.03 1.70 8.48
C ARG A 105 1.31 1.21 9.03
N MET A 106 2.38 1.97 8.81
CA MET A 106 3.70 1.62 9.34
C MET A 106 3.72 1.68 10.87
N GLU A 107 3.09 2.70 11.47
CA GLU A 107 2.97 2.83 12.93
C GLU A 107 2.16 1.66 13.53
N GLU A 108 1.06 1.26 12.89
CA GLU A 108 0.28 0.07 13.29
C GLU A 108 1.13 -1.22 13.20
N PHE A 109 1.90 -1.38 12.12
CA PHE A 109 2.79 -2.54 11.96
C PHE A 109 3.86 -2.59 13.06
N LEU A 110 4.43 -1.45 13.42
CA LEU A 110 5.42 -1.36 14.50
C LEU A 110 4.81 -1.66 15.87
N GLN A 111 3.58 -1.22 16.14
CA GLN A 111 2.86 -1.56 17.37
C GLN A 111 2.60 -3.07 17.46
N LEU A 112 2.15 -3.69 16.37
CA LEU A 112 1.93 -5.14 16.30
C LEU A 112 3.23 -5.94 16.49
N ALA A 113 4.34 -5.47 15.90
CA ALA A 113 5.65 -6.09 16.10
C ALA A 113 6.08 -6.00 17.58
N GLY A 114 5.92 -4.83 18.21
CA GLY A 114 6.21 -4.65 19.64
C GLY A 114 5.39 -5.56 20.54
N HIS A 115 4.11 -5.77 20.23
CA HIS A 115 3.26 -6.71 20.95
C HIS A 115 3.73 -8.16 20.81
N ARG A 116 4.11 -8.59 19.61
CA ARG A 116 4.63 -9.96 19.38
C ARG A 116 5.94 -10.21 20.13
N ASP A 117 6.83 -9.22 20.16
CA ASP A 117 8.09 -9.35 20.90
C ASP A 117 7.84 -9.48 22.41
N GLU A 118 6.88 -8.73 22.94
CA GLU A 118 6.51 -8.81 24.36
C GLU A 118 5.82 -10.15 24.68
N GLU A 119 4.92 -10.63 23.81
CA GLU A 119 4.32 -11.95 23.94
C GLU A 119 5.37 -13.06 23.92
N ALA A 120 6.37 -12.98 23.03
CA ALA A 120 7.47 -13.93 22.96
C ALA A 120 8.32 -13.91 24.24
N ARG A 121 8.58 -12.73 24.81
CA ARG A 121 9.29 -12.60 26.10
C ARG A 121 8.51 -13.20 27.25
N VAL A 122 7.19 -12.97 27.31
CA VAL A 122 6.32 -13.55 28.34
C VAL A 122 6.24 -15.07 28.19
N ALA A 123 6.13 -15.59 26.97
CA ALA A 123 6.15 -17.01 26.69
C ALA A 123 7.47 -17.66 27.14
N ALA A 124 8.61 -17.06 26.78
CA ALA A 124 9.94 -17.54 27.20
C ALA A 124 10.11 -17.56 28.72
N ARG A 125 9.57 -16.56 29.44
CA ARG A 125 9.57 -16.54 30.91
C ARG A 125 8.74 -17.69 31.50
N ARG A 126 7.52 -17.90 30.98
CA ARG A 126 6.65 -19.00 31.43
C ARG A 126 7.29 -20.35 31.17
N GLU A 127 7.90 -20.55 30.00
CA GLU A 127 8.64 -21.78 29.70
C GLU A 127 9.79 -21.99 30.70
N ALA A 128 10.60 -20.96 30.96
CA ALA A 128 11.67 -21.04 31.96
C ALA A 128 11.13 -21.39 33.37
N GLU A 129 10.02 -20.78 33.79
CA GLU A 129 9.34 -21.10 35.06
C GLU A 129 8.86 -22.56 35.09
N THR A 130 8.28 -23.07 34.01
CA THR A 130 7.85 -24.48 33.94
C THR A 130 9.02 -25.46 33.97
N VAL A 131 10.13 -25.13 33.31
CA VAL A 131 11.35 -25.95 33.34
C VAL A 131 11.91 -26.01 34.77
N VAL A 132 11.95 -24.87 35.47
CA VAL A 132 12.37 -24.81 36.87
C VAL A 132 11.41 -25.59 37.77
N ALA A 133 10.09 -25.45 37.59
CA ALA A 133 9.08 -26.15 38.37
C ALA A 133 9.09 -27.68 38.15
N LEU A 134 9.45 -28.14 36.94
CA LEU A 134 9.58 -29.55 36.58
C LEU A 134 10.92 -30.17 36.98
N ALA A 135 11.91 -29.37 37.38
CA ALA A 135 13.22 -29.86 37.77
C ALA A 135 13.17 -30.93 38.89
N PRO A 136 12.40 -30.78 39.98
CA PRO A 136 12.32 -31.80 41.03
C PRO A 136 11.70 -33.11 40.55
N ALA A 137 10.69 -33.03 39.66
CA ALA A 137 10.06 -34.21 39.07
C ALA A 137 11.02 -34.93 38.12
N ARG A 138 11.74 -34.19 37.27
CA ARG A 138 12.80 -34.73 36.40
C ARG A 138 13.90 -35.39 37.23
N ASP A 139 14.33 -34.78 38.32
CA ASP A 139 15.34 -35.34 39.23
C ASP A 139 14.85 -36.61 39.94
N ALA A 140 13.57 -36.67 40.31
CA ALA A 140 12.96 -37.87 40.87
C ALA A 140 12.93 -39.02 39.84
N VAL A 141 12.51 -38.74 38.60
CA VAL A 141 12.53 -39.72 37.51
C VAL A 141 13.96 -40.21 37.24
N THR A 142 14.92 -39.29 37.17
CA THR A 142 16.34 -39.62 36.93
C THR A 142 16.91 -40.50 38.05
N ARG A 143 16.52 -40.25 39.30
CA ARG A 143 16.91 -41.11 40.45
C ARG A 143 16.22 -42.47 40.46
N MET A 144 15.01 -42.56 39.92
CA MET A 144 14.25 -43.82 39.87
C MET A 144 14.71 -44.73 38.71
N TRP A 145 15.27 -44.16 37.65
CA TRP A 145 15.67 -44.89 36.45
C TRP A 145 16.56 -46.13 36.69
N PRO A 146 17.61 -46.07 37.53
CA PRO A 146 18.44 -47.24 37.81
C PRO A 146 17.68 -48.39 38.51
N LEU A 147 16.64 -48.06 39.29
CA LEU A 147 15.79 -49.08 39.93
C LEU A 147 14.95 -49.80 38.89
N VAL A 148 14.43 -49.06 37.91
CA VAL A 148 13.69 -49.62 36.77
C VAL A 148 14.61 -50.51 35.94
N ASP A 149 15.83 -50.05 35.62
CA ASP A 149 16.82 -50.85 34.91
C ASP A 149 17.19 -52.13 35.68
N ALA A 150 17.33 -52.06 37.01
CA ALA A 150 17.61 -53.22 37.84
C ALA A 150 16.46 -54.26 37.82
N ILE A 151 15.21 -53.80 37.87
CA ILE A 151 14.03 -54.69 37.76
C ILE A 151 14.01 -55.38 36.39
N PHE A 152 14.26 -54.64 35.30
CA PHE A 152 14.32 -55.24 33.97
C PHE A 152 15.47 -56.25 33.84
N ALA A 153 16.67 -55.91 34.33
CA ALA A 153 17.81 -56.81 34.30
C ALA A 153 17.58 -58.09 35.13
N ASP A 154 16.88 -58.00 36.27
CA ASP A 154 16.50 -59.16 37.08
C ASP A 154 15.43 -60.02 36.38
N THR A 155 14.51 -59.37 35.66
CA THR A 155 13.51 -60.06 34.83
C THR A 155 14.19 -60.83 33.70
N GLU A 156 15.16 -60.23 33.01
CA GLU A 156 15.95 -60.94 31.98
C GLU A 156 16.75 -62.10 32.56
N ARG A 157 17.33 -61.93 33.76
CA ARG A 157 18.06 -63.00 34.44
C ARG A 157 17.15 -64.15 34.84
N SER A 158 15.97 -63.86 35.40
CA SER A 158 15.01 -64.91 35.79
C SER A 158 14.55 -65.71 34.58
N VAL A 159 14.27 -65.06 33.44
CA VAL A 159 13.95 -65.73 32.16
C VAL A 159 15.12 -66.62 31.69
N LEU A 160 16.36 -66.14 31.76
CA LEU A 160 17.55 -66.93 31.42
C LEU A 160 17.76 -68.14 32.36
N LEU A 161 17.48 -67.96 33.66
CA LEU A 161 17.64 -69.00 34.67
C LEU A 161 16.59 -70.09 34.50
N GLU A 162 15.34 -69.73 34.22
CA GLU A 162 14.28 -70.67 33.84
C GLU A 162 14.65 -71.45 32.57
N ALA A 163 15.18 -70.79 31.54
CA ALA A 163 15.65 -71.46 30.32
C ALA A 163 16.75 -72.50 30.61
N ARG A 164 17.75 -72.16 31.44
CA ARG A 164 18.84 -73.10 31.80
C ARG A 164 18.39 -74.25 32.70
N LEU A 165 17.49 -74.00 33.66
CA LEU A 165 16.94 -75.06 34.51
C LEU A 165 16.07 -76.04 33.69
N ALA A 166 15.39 -75.55 32.64
CA ALA A 166 14.67 -76.39 31.70
C ALA A 166 15.63 -77.25 30.86
N GLU A 167 16.74 -76.70 30.34
CA GLU A 167 17.78 -77.47 29.64
C GLU A 167 18.42 -78.55 30.53
N ALA A 168 18.63 -78.26 31.81
CA ALA A 168 19.18 -79.21 32.79
C ALA A 168 18.18 -80.32 33.20
N GLY A 169 16.94 -80.29 32.73
CA GLY A 169 15.89 -81.26 33.09
C GLY A 169 15.43 -81.16 34.56
N LEU A 170 15.75 -80.05 35.24
CA LEU A 170 15.42 -79.81 36.64
C LEU A 170 14.09 -79.08 36.82
N LEU A 171 13.60 -78.41 35.77
CA LEU A 171 12.22 -77.95 35.73
C LEU A 171 11.33 -79.06 35.15
N PRO A 172 10.16 -79.33 35.78
CA PRO A 172 9.20 -80.26 35.21
C PRO A 172 8.76 -79.73 33.85
N THR A 173 9.07 -80.47 32.78
CA THR A 173 8.72 -80.16 31.38
C THR A 173 7.20 -80.23 31.10
N GLY A 174 6.36 -80.09 32.13
CA GLY A 174 4.96 -80.49 32.14
C GLY A 174 3.91 -79.38 31.97
N SER A 175 4.24 -78.09 32.11
CA SER A 175 3.24 -77.03 31.94
C SER A 175 3.67 -76.01 30.90
N ARG A 176 3.38 -76.33 29.64
CA ARG A 176 3.27 -75.32 28.57
C ARG A 176 2.42 -74.16 29.09
N PRO A 177 2.87 -72.90 29.01
CA PRO A 177 2.02 -71.77 29.31
C PRO A 177 0.82 -71.84 28.35
N ARG A 178 -0.39 -72.01 28.89
CA ARG A 178 -1.61 -71.78 28.11
C ARG A 178 -1.51 -70.34 27.59
N PRO A 179 -1.65 -70.10 26.28
CA PRO A 179 -1.66 -68.75 25.75
C PRO A 179 -2.79 -67.99 26.45
N SER A 180 -2.43 -67.07 27.34
CA SER A 180 -3.42 -66.17 27.91
C SER A 180 -3.89 -65.28 26.77
N THR A 181 -5.12 -65.49 26.32
CA THR A 181 -5.83 -64.74 25.28
C THR A 181 -6.22 -63.35 25.77
N ARG A 182 -5.32 -62.64 26.48
CA ARG A 182 -5.51 -61.21 26.71
C ARG A 182 -5.14 -60.50 25.42
N CYS A 183 -6.17 -60.23 24.63
CA CYS A 183 -6.15 -59.32 23.50
C CYS A 183 -5.36 -58.07 23.88
N ALA A 184 -4.33 -57.76 23.11
CA ALA A 184 -3.63 -56.50 23.19
C ALA A 184 -4.65 -55.36 22.99
N PRO A 185 -4.63 -54.30 23.81
CA PRO A 185 -5.40 -53.10 23.50
C PRO A 185 -4.92 -52.58 22.14
N CYS A 186 -5.81 -52.56 21.15
CA CYS A 186 -5.57 -51.90 19.87
C CYS A 186 -5.45 -50.39 20.13
N TRP A 187 -4.21 -49.89 20.23
CA TRP A 187 -3.89 -48.46 20.24
C TRP A 187 -4.10 -47.78 18.88
N SER A 188 -4.71 -48.47 17.90
CA SER A 188 -4.95 -47.97 16.54
C SER A 188 -6.29 -47.25 16.35
N CYS A 189 -7.10 -47.04 17.39
CA CYS A 189 -8.26 -46.14 17.30
C CYS A 189 -7.79 -44.68 17.44
N GLY A 190 -7.25 -44.13 16.35
CA GLY A 190 -6.85 -42.73 16.27
C GLY A 190 -8.01 -41.76 16.53
N PRO A 191 -7.74 -40.59 17.14
CA PRO A 191 -8.75 -39.58 17.37
C PRO A 191 -9.24 -39.05 16.02
N ARG A 192 -10.54 -39.24 15.77
CA ARG A 192 -11.29 -38.69 14.64
C ARG A 192 -11.20 -37.17 14.71
N SER A 193 -10.36 -36.57 13.88
CA SER A 193 -10.19 -35.12 13.77
C SER A 193 -11.48 -34.49 13.26
N SER A 194 -12.26 -33.88 14.16
CA SER A 194 -13.39 -33.04 13.80
C SER A 194 -12.88 -31.75 13.17
N ARG A 195 -12.84 -31.75 11.84
CA ARG A 195 -12.57 -30.60 10.97
C ARG A 195 -13.67 -29.53 11.19
N ARG A 196 -13.44 -28.52 12.04
CA ARG A 196 -14.30 -27.32 12.10
C ARG A 196 -13.99 -26.44 10.89
N ARG A 197 -14.99 -26.29 10.03
CA ARG A 197 -15.02 -25.26 8.98
C ARG A 197 -15.00 -23.88 9.62
N THR A 198 -14.08 -23.05 9.16
CA THR A 198 -14.15 -21.61 9.24
C THR A 198 -15.31 -21.14 8.34
N SER A 199 -16.25 -20.41 8.94
CA SER A 199 -17.22 -19.60 8.20
C SER A 199 -16.77 -18.16 8.34
N SER A 200 -16.21 -17.63 7.25
CA SER A 200 -16.00 -16.21 7.03
C SER A 200 -17.34 -15.56 6.71
N LEU A 201 -17.72 -14.54 7.47
CA LEU A 201 -18.55 -13.41 7.06
C LEU A 201 -17.89 -12.14 7.58
#